data_AF-A0A934LQP2-F1
#
_entry.id   AF-A0A934LQP2-F1
#
_cell.length_a   1.000
_cell.length_b   1.000
_cell.length_c   1.000
_cell.angle_alpha   90.00
_cell.angle_beta   90.00
_cell.angle_gamma   90.00
#
_symmetry.space_group_name_H-M   'P 1'
#
loop_
_entity.id
_entity.type
_entity.pdbx_description
1 polymer ?
#
loop_
_entity_poly.entity_id
_entity_poly.type
_entity_poly.pdbx_seq_one_letter_code
_entity_poly.pdbx_strand_id
1 'polypeptide(L)'
;MIRTTRAVSVCVLFVFLTLAFTFPMGQHLGSAVEDYQDALLNVWITAWDGHQLLADPLRLFDANIFYPYPRTLAFSEIILTNALVSLPINLATGNPVLGYNLALLLSFVLSGFGMYLLAYRLTRRSAAGLVAGVFYAFNAYKLSNLAQVQLLSLHWLPFMLIFLDSALKGPWGDHKGSPRQNAASRGGRLPELVSLLAEAWPPSRPALHFALYLVLQCLSSFYYAIFAALVAGLYILCFLLTSRAATSLLALARLPVPLALASLATLPFARPYF
;
A
#
# COMPACT_ATOMS: atom_id res chain seq x y z
N MET A 1 -20.33 -3.20 11.68
CA MET A 1 -20.02 -2.41 10.46
C MET A 1 -19.77 -0.97 10.89
N ILE A 2 -18.71 -0.29 10.40
CA ILE A 2 -18.58 1.16 10.63
C ILE A 2 -19.68 1.82 9.81
N ARG A 3 -20.46 2.71 10.42
CA ARG A 3 -21.46 3.51 9.68
C ARG A 3 -20.73 4.41 8.68
N THR A 4 -21.19 4.49 7.45
CA THR A 4 -20.59 5.31 6.38
C THR A 4 -20.32 6.74 6.86
N THR A 5 -21.28 7.36 7.57
CA THR A 5 -21.11 8.69 8.16
C THR A 5 -19.87 8.81 9.04
N ARG A 6 -19.59 7.80 9.88
CA ARG A 6 -18.40 7.80 10.74
C ARG A 6 -17.12 7.66 9.91
N ALA A 7 -17.11 6.81 8.90
CA ALA A 7 -15.94 6.66 8.03
C ALA A 7 -15.61 7.98 7.32
N VAL A 8 -16.63 8.68 6.81
CA VAL A 8 -16.48 10.00 6.19
C VAL A 8 -15.96 11.01 7.21
N SER A 9 -16.54 11.11 8.40
CA SER A 9 -16.07 12.05 9.44
C SER A 9 -14.61 11.80 9.83
N VAL A 10 -14.19 10.55 9.93
CA VAL A 10 -12.79 10.21 10.24
C VAL A 10 -11.85 10.55 9.10
N CYS A 11 -12.26 10.30 7.85
CA CYS A 11 -11.48 10.71 6.68
C CYS A 11 -11.29 12.24 6.64
N VAL A 12 -12.38 12.99 6.83
CA VAL A 12 -12.36 14.46 6.91
C VAL A 12 -11.46 14.94 8.05
N LEU A 13 -11.53 14.32 9.23
CA LEU A 13 -10.61 14.62 10.33
C LEU A 13 -9.15 14.44 9.92
N PHE A 14 -8.79 13.35 9.23
CA PHE A 14 -7.43 13.14 8.76
C PHE A 14 -7.00 14.15 7.70
N VAL A 15 -7.91 14.65 6.86
CA VAL A 15 -7.62 15.78 5.95
C VAL A 15 -7.24 17.03 6.75
N PHE A 16 -8.04 17.39 7.76
CA PHE A 16 -7.75 18.54 8.62
C PHE A 16 -6.43 18.39 9.38
N LEU A 17 -6.18 17.23 9.99
CA LEU A 17 -4.94 16.97 10.71
C LEU A 17 -3.74 17.02 9.75
N THR A 18 -3.84 16.44 8.56
CA THR A 18 -2.77 16.53 7.56
C THR A 18 -2.42 17.97 7.25
N LEU A 19 -3.41 18.83 6.97
CA LEU A 19 -3.16 20.25 6.70
C LEU A 19 -2.55 20.98 7.90
N ALA A 20 -2.95 20.63 9.13
CA ALA A 20 -2.42 21.24 10.35
C ALA A 20 -0.97 20.83 10.63
N PHE A 21 -0.66 19.52 10.54
CA PHE A 21 0.67 18.99 10.83
C PHE A 21 1.70 19.27 9.73
N THR A 22 1.25 19.51 8.50
CA THR A 22 2.12 19.87 7.37
C THR A 22 2.12 21.37 7.07
N PHE A 23 1.52 22.19 7.94
CA PHE A 23 1.53 23.64 7.77
C PHE A 23 2.97 24.17 7.63
N PRO A 24 3.28 25.05 6.66
CA PRO A 24 2.38 25.79 5.76
C PRO A 24 2.14 25.17 4.37
N MET A 25 2.46 23.89 4.15
CA MET A 25 2.42 23.25 2.82
C MET A 25 1.08 23.42 2.08
N GLY A 26 -0.05 23.36 2.80
CA GLY A 26 -1.39 23.56 2.24
C GLY A 26 -1.63 24.94 1.59
N GLN A 27 -0.82 25.96 1.93
CA GLN A 27 -0.90 27.30 1.34
C GLN A 27 -0.03 27.45 0.09
N HIS A 28 0.92 26.56 -0.12
CA HIS A 28 1.94 26.65 -1.18
C HIS A 28 1.97 25.41 -2.08
N LEU A 29 0.84 24.73 -2.24
CA LEU A 29 0.71 23.45 -2.93
C LEU A 29 1.32 23.43 -4.33
N GLY A 30 1.24 24.51 -5.09
CA GLY A 30 1.78 24.59 -6.45
C GLY A 30 3.01 25.47 -6.62
N SER A 31 3.50 26.09 -5.53
CA SER A 31 4.52 27.14 -5.60
C SER A 31 5.77 26.84 -4.78
N ALA A 32 5.71 25.90 -3.84
CA ALA A 32 6.84 25.52 -3.01
C ALA A 32 6.82 24.01 -2.70
N VAL A 33 7.99 23.53 -2.31
CA VAL A 33 8.25 22.18 -1.80
C VAL A 33 9.03 22.31 -0.49
N GLU A 34 9.16 21.23 0.26
CA GLU A 34 9.81 21.27 1.57
C GLU A 34 11.29 21.67 1.49
N ASP A 35 12.01 21.14 0.51
CA ASP A 35 13.37 21.55 0.18
C ASP A 35 13.58 21.69 -1.34
N TYR A 36 14.71 22.25 -1.75
CA TYR A 36 15.11 22.34 -3.16
C TYR A 36 16.03 21.20 -3.60
N GLN A 37 16.16 20.15 -2.80
CA GLN A 37 17.03 19.01 -3.08
C GLN A 37 16.18 17.75 -3.26
N ASP A 38 15.86 17.06 -2.17
CA ASP A 38 15.19 15.77 -2.20
C ASP A 38 13.73 15.87 -2.69
N ALA A 39 13.01 16.92 -2.31
CA ALA A 39 11.64 17.14 -2.72
C ALA A 39 11.56 17.46 -4.22
N LEU A 40 12.46 18.30 -4.75
CA LEU A 40 12.50 18.56 -6.20
C LEU A 40 12.92 17.34 -7.00
N LEU A 41 13.83 16.51 -6.47
CA LEU A 41 14.14 15.22 -7.08
C LEU A 41 12.88 14.35 -7.18
N ASN A 42 12.09 14.27 -6.11
CA ASN A 42 10.85 13.49 -6.10
C ASN A 42 9.73 14.07 -6.99
N VAL A 43 9.64 15.40 -7.10
CA VAL A 43 8.77 16.07 -8.08
C VAL A 43 9.19 15.67 -9.49
N TRP A 44 10.49 15.68 -9.78
CA TRP A 44 11.01 15.26 -11.09
C TRP A 44 10.72 13.78 -11.37
N ILE A 45 10.95 12.88 -10.42
CA ILE A 45 10.64 11.44 -10.57
C ILE A 45 9.16 11.24 -10.91
N THR A 46 8.27 11.76 -10.06
CA THR A 46 6.82 11.57 -10.28
C THR A 46 6.31 12.21 -11.57
N ALA A 47 6.90 13.32 -12.00
CA ALA A 47 6.62 13.93 -13.29
C ALA A 47 7.15 13.10 -14.46
N TRP A 48 8.39 12.61 -14.36
CA TRP A 48 9.02 11.74 -15.36
C TRP A 48 8.22 10.46 -15.55
N ASP A 49 7.90 9.76 -14.46
CA ASP A 49 7.13 8.51 -14.52
C ASP A 49 5.77 8.72 -15.17
N GLY A 50 5.05 9.76 -14.75
CA GLY A 50 3.75 10.10 -15.32
C GLY A 50 3.83 10.41 -16.81
N HIS A 51 4.82 11.21 -17.22
CA HIS A 51 5.11 11.52 -18.61
C HIS A 51 5.44 10.26 -19.42
N GLN A 52 6.38 9.46 -18.93
CA GLN A 52 6.98 8.36 -19.66
C GLN A 52 6.04 7.15 -19.74
N LEU A 53 5.17 6.95 -18.74
CA LEU A 53 4.07 5.99 -18.79
C LEU A 53 3.13 6.24 -19.98
N LEU A 54 2.93 7.50 -20.36
CA LEU A 54 2.08 7.88 -21.49
C LEU A 54 2.84 7.94 -22.82
N ALA A 55 4.10 8.39 -22.79
CA ALA A 55 4.88 8.61 -23.99
C ALA A 55 5.51 7.32 -24.54
N ASP A 56 6.28 6.60 -23.72
CA ASP A 56 6.91 5.33 -24.09
C ASP A 56 7.21 4.51 -22.81
N PRO A 57 6.25 3.69 -22.35
CA PRO A 57 6.37 2.96 -21.09
C PRO A 57 7.46 1.88 -21.11
N LEU A 58 7.90 1.43 -22.29
CA LEU A 58 9.00 0.45 -22.39
C LEU A 58 10.36 1.10 -22.06
N ARG A 59 10.45 2.42 -22.15
CA ARG A 59 11.64 3.22 -21.83
C ARG A 59 11.47 4.03 -20.55
N LEU A 60 10.60 3.58 -19.65
CA LEU A 60 10.34 4.23 -18.36
C LEU A 60 11.64 4.57 -17.60
N PHE A 61 12.62 3.67 -17.63
CA PHE A 61 13.86 3.86 -16.89
C PHE A 61 14.90 4.76 -17.57
N ASP A 62 14.74 5.08 -18.86
CA ASP A 62 15.69 5.91 -19.62
C ASP A 62 15.49 7.40 -19.34
N ALA A 63 15.66 7.77 -18.06
CA ALA A 63 15.48 9.12 -17.56
C ALA A 63 16.46 10.15 -18.16
N ASN A 64 16.02 11.40 -18.20
CA ASN A 64 16.78 12.53 -18.73
C ASN A 64 17.85 13.07 -17.77
N ILE A 65 18.55 12.18 -17.07
CA ILE A 65 19.64 12.50 -16.13
C ILE A 65 20.87 11.64 -16.43
N PHE A 66 22.05 12.13 -16.03
CA PHE A 66 23.32 11.40 -16.11
C PHE A 66 23.69 10.88 -17.51
N TYR A 67 23.50 11.69 -18.56
CA TYR A 67 23.97 11.31 -19.91
C TYR A 67 25.47 10.93 -19.89
N PRO A 68 25.92 9.85 -20.57
CA PRO A 68 25.17 8.96 -21.47
C PRO A 68 24.69 7.64 -20.83
N TYR A 69 24.58 7.57 -19.51
CA TYR A 69 24.21 6.31 -18.85
C TYR A 69 22.77 5.91 -19.20
N PRO A 70 22.49 4.60 -19.45
CA PRO A 70 21.14 4.10 -19.67
C PRO A 70 20.43 3.80 -18.33
N ARG A 71 19.09 3.68 -18.37
CA ARG A 71 18.27 3.26 -17.21
C ARG A 71 18.48 4.10 -15.94
N THR A 72 18.76 5.39 -16.10
CA THR A 72 19.20 6.28 -15.02
C THR A 72 18.12 6.58 -13.99
N LEU A 73 16.83 6.29 -14.28
CA LEU A 73 15.79 6.32 -13.25
C LEU A 73 16.07 5.31 -12.13
N ALA A 74 16.68 4.16 -12.45
CA ALA A 74 17.04 3.13 -11.46
C ALA A 74 18.15 3.57 -10.50
N PHE A 75 18.77 4.74 -10.73
CA PHE A 75 19.70 5.34 -9.77
C PHE A 75 18.95 6.03 -8.62
N SER A 76 17.63 6.13 -8.72
CA SER A 76 16.73 6.59 -7.66
C SER A 76 15.54 5.62 -7.53
N GLU A 77 14.57 5.96 -6.68
CA GLU A 77 13.33 5.19 -6.52
C GLU A 77 12.34 5.52 -7.65
N ILE A 78 11.54 4.54 -8.07
CA ILE A 78 10.56 4.72 -9.16
C ILE A 78 9.25 5.41 -8.72
N ILE A 79 8.95 5.49 -7.42
CA ILE A 79 7.79 6.21 -6.82
C ILE A 79 6.46 6.19 -7.65
N LEU A 80 6.19 5.08 -8.34
CA LEU A 80 5.28 5.02 -9.48
C LEU A 80 3.83 5.23 -9.06
N THR A 81 3.45 4.72 -7.89
CA THR A 81 2.06 4.93 -7.41
C THR A 81 1.76 6.38 -7.08
N ASN A 82 2.75 7.13 -6.57
CA ASN A 82 2.60 8.56 -6.34
C ASN A 82 2.52 9.28 -7.68
N ALA A 83 3.30 8.84 -8.68
CA ALA A 83 3.20 9.34 -10.04
C ALA A 83 1.78 9.15 -10.61
N LEU A 84 1.16 7.97 -10.46
CA LEU A 84 -0.21 7.71 -10.89
C LEU A 84 -1.25 8.63 -10.22
N VAL A 85 -1.04 8.99 -8.94
CA VAL A 85 -1.89 9.96 -8.24
C VAL A 85 -1.67 11.38 -8.77
N SER A 86 -0.41 11.76 -9.00
CA SER A 86 -0.04 13.09 -9.48
C SER A 86 -0.40 13.33 -10.95
N LEU A 87 -0.40 12.27 -11.77
CA LEU A 87 -0.56 12.33 -13.23
C LEU A 87 -1.81 13.10 -13.68
N PRO A 88 -3.04 12.80 -13.22
CA PRO A 88 -4.22 13.56 -13.66
C PRO A 88 -4.15 15.04 -13.28
N ILE A 89 -3.52 15.37 -12.14
CA ILE A 89 -3.32 16.76 -11.70
C ILE A 89 -2.31 17.46 -12.62
N ASN A 90 -1.21 16.78 -12.94
CA ASN A 90 -0.16 17.29 -13.82
C ASN A 90 -0.70 17.52 -15.24
N LEU A 91 -1.50 16.60 -15.77
CA LEU A 91 -2.15 16.75 -17.08
C LEU A 91 -3.15 17.90 -17.12
N ALA A 92 -3.92 18.08 -16.04
CA ALA A 92 -4.95 19.13 -15.97
C ALA A 92 -4.37 20.54 -15.75
N THR A 93 -3.21 20.65 -15.08
CA THR A 93 -2.69 21.94 -14.60
C THR A 93 -1.34 22.33 -15.20
N GLY A 94 -0.59 21.38 -15.77
CA GLY A 94 0.80 21.58 -16.17
C GLY A 94 1.78 21.79 -15.01
N ASN A 95 1.34 21.57 -13.76
CA ASN A 95 2.13 21.86 -12.56
C ASN A 95 2.52 20.57 -11.81
N PRO A 96 3.75 20.05 -12.01
CA PRO A 96 4.21 18.83 -11.33
C PRO A 96 4.39 19.00 -9.81
N VAL A 97 4.70 20.22 -9.34
CA VAL A 97 4.80 20.51 -7.90
C VAL A 97 3.44 20.32 -7.23
N LEU A 98 2.37 20.80 -7.87
CA LEU A 98 1.00 20.63 -7.38
C LEU A 98 0.60 19.15 -7.29
N GLY A 99 0.84 18.37 -8.35
CA GLY A 99 0.51 16.95 -8.34
C GLY A 99 1.29 16.17 -7.28
N TYR A 100 2.58 16.45 -7.14
CA TYR A 100 3.44 15.86 -6.11
C TYR A 100 2.95 16.19 -4.70
N ASN A 101 2.74 17.47 -4.39
CA ASN A 101 2.32 17.92 -3.06
C ASN A 101 0.96 17.33 -2.67
N LEU A 102 0.01 17.26 -3.61
CA LEU A 102 -1.28 16.62 -3.37
C LEU A 102 -1.15 15.11 -3.14
N ALA A 103 -0.28 14.42 -3.88
CA ALA A 103 0.00 13.00 -3.64
C ALA A 103 0.64 12.77 -2.26
N LEU A 104 1.56 13.66 -1.84
CA LEU A 104 2.17 13.63 -0.53
C LEU A 104 1.13 13.85 0.59
N LEU A 105 0.28 14.87 0.49
CA LEU A 105 -0.79 15.08 1.49
C LEU A 105 -1.78 13.91 1.53
N LEU A 106 -2.17 13.38 0.36
CA LEU A 106 -3.05 12.21 0.28
C LEU A 106 -2.43 11.01 1.00
N SER A 107 -1.11 10.83 0.93
CA SER A 107 -0.40 9.76 1.63
C SER A 107 -0.61 9.82 3.15
N PHE A 108 -0.64 11.01 3.77
CA PHE A 108 -0.91 11.17 5.20
C PHE A 108 -2.36 10.81 5.53
N VAL A 109 -3.31 11.31 4.73
CA VAL A 109 -4.74 11.03 4.92
C VAL A 109 -5.03 9.54 4.82
N LEU A 110 -4.52 8.88 3.78
CA LEU A 110 -4.69 7.44 3.57
C LEU A 110 -3.97 6.61 4.63
N SER A 111 -2.78 7.02 5.08
CA SER A 111 -2.08 6.37 6.20
C SER A 111 -2.95 6.37 7.46
N GLY A 112 -3.45 7.55 7.85
CA GLY A 112 -4.22 7.70 9.09
C GLY A 112 -5.57 6.99 9.02
N PHE A 113 -6.27 7.16 7.90
CA PHE A 113 -7.56 6.52 7.68
C PHE A 113 -7.43 4.99 7.57
N GLY A 114 -6.47 4.49 6.81
CA GLY A 114 -6.22 3.06 6.66
C GLY A 114 -5.87 2.40 8.00
N MET A 115 -5.00 3.03 8.79
CA MET A 115 -4.66 2.51 10.12
C MET A 115 -5.83 2.60 11.10
N TYR A 116 -6.65 3.65 11.04
CA TYR A 116 -7.90 3.72 11.80
C TYR A 116 -8.80 2.52 11.49
N LEU A 117 -8.97 2.18 10.20
CA LEU A 117 -9.79 1.04 9.79
C LEU A 117 -9.20 -0.29 10.31
N LEU A 118 -7.89 -0.48 10.18
CA LEU A 118 -7.20 -1.69 10.65
C LEU A 118 -7.34 -1.86 12.16
N ALA A 119 -7.02 -0.82 12.94
CA ALA A 119 -7.12 -0.86 14.39
C ALA A 119 -8.57 -1.00 14.87
N TYR A 120 -9.54 -0.35 14.21
CA TYR A 120 -10.96 -0.58 14.50
C TYR A 120 -11.38 -2.02 14.19
N ARG A 121 -10.86 -2.63 13.12
CA ARG A 121 -11.15 -4.02 12.78
C ARG A 121 -10.70 -4.97 13.89
N LEU A 122 -9.50 -4.75 14.41
CA LEU A 122 -8.88 -5.58 15.45
C LEU A 122 -9.51 -5.37 16.83
N THR A 123 -9.85 -4.12 17.19
CA THR A 123 -10.28 -3.78 18.56
C THR A 123 -11.78 -3.57 18.71
N ARG A 124 -12.51 -3.34 17.60
CA ARG A 124 -13.89 -2.85 17.56
C ARG A 124 -14.14 -1.54 18.31
N ARG A 125 -13.08 -0.77 18.62
CA ARG A 125 -13.16 0.51 19.33
C ARG A 125 -12.69 1.66 18.44
N SER A 126 -13.56 2.64 18.21
CA SER A 126 -13.22 3.81 17.38
C SER A 126 -12.12 4.68 17.99
N ALA A 127 -12.07 4.82 19.31
CA ALA A 127 -11.00 5.58 19.97
C ALA A 127 -9.62 4.95 19.74
N ALA A 128 -9.50 3.62 19.86
CA ALA A 128 -8.25 2.91 19.56
C ALA A 128 -7.84 3.08 18.09
N GLY A 129 -8.82 3.03 17.17
CA GLY A 129 -8.60 3.34 15.76
C GLY A 129 -8.04 4.75 15.54
N LEU A 130 -8.64 5.76 16.17
CA LEU A 130 -8.23 7.16 15.99
C LEU A 130 -6.80 7.38 16.49
N VAL A 131 -6.50 6.88 17.69
CA VAL A 131 -5.16 6.95 18.28
C VAL A 131 -4.13 6.27 17.37
N ALA A 132 -4.39 5.03 16.94
CA ALA A 132 -3.50 4.31 16.04
C ALA A 132 -3.29 5.05 14.71
N GLY A 133 -4.35 5.60 14.13
CA GLY A 133 -4.28 6.36 12.88
C GLY A 133 -3.47 7.65 12.99
N VAL A 134 -3.65 8.40 14.08
CA VAL A 134 -2.86 9.63 14.34
C VAL A 134 -1.38 9.30 14.50
N PHE A 135 -1.03 8.33 15.34
CA PHE A 135 0.37 7.93 15.53
C PHE A 135 1.00 7.39 14.25
N TYR A 136 0.26 6.62 13.46
CA TYR A 136 0.79 6.06 12.23
C TYR A 136 1.01 7.14 11.15
N ALA A 137 0.07 8.07 10.99
CA ALA A 137 0.17 9.13 9.99
C ALA A 137 1.18 10.21 10.36
N PHE A 138 1.23 10.63 11.63
CA PHE A 138 1.93 11.84 12.07
C PHE A 138 3.04 11.54 13.09
N ASN A 139 3.71 10.39 12.96
CA ASN A 139 4.89 10.11 13.78
C ASN A 139 6.06 11.02 13.41
N ALA A 140 7.00 11.18 14.34
CA ALA A 140 8.17 12.04 14.18
C ALA A 140 8.99 11.70 12.93
N TYR A 141 9.17 10.41 12.59
CA TYR A 141 9.91 10.02 11.40
C TYR A 141 9.26 10.55 10.12
N LYS A 142 7.93 10.44 9.98
CA LYS A 142 7.24 10.98 8.81
C LYS A 142 7.31 12.50 8.73
N LEU A 143 7.17 13.19 9.86
CA LEU A 143 7.20 14.65 9.91
C LEU A 143 8.61 15.23 9.69
N SER A 144 9.66 14.50 10.07
CA SER A 144 11.06 14.91 9.84
C SER A 144 11.59 14.61 8.44
N ASN A 145 10.84 13.87 7.60
CA ASN A 145 11.29 13.45 6.26
C ASN A 145 10.28 13.88 5.18
N LEU A 146 9.68 15.08 5.33
CA LEU A 146 8.66 15.60 4.42
C LEU A 146 9.15 15.78 2.98
N ALA A 147 10.44 16.02 2.76
CA ALA A 147 11.05 16.07 1.44
C ALA A 147 11.11 14.72 0.72
N GLN A 148 11.22 13.61 1.46
CA GLN A 148 11.48 12.28 0.91
C GLN A 148 10.19 11.44 0.83
N VAL A 149 9.35 11.66 -0.19
CA VAL A 149 8.06 10.94 -0.32
C VAL A 149 8.21 9.42 -0.35
N GLN A 150 9.32 8.91 -0.89
CA GLN A 150 9.67 7.49 -0.89
C GLN A 150 9.75 6.92 0.53
N LEU A 151 10.10 7.74 1.54
CA LEU A 151 10.11 7.41 2.97
C LEU A 151 8.73 7.48 3.64
N LEU A 152 7.77 8.13 2.99
CA LEU A 152 6.45 8.44 3.55
C LEU A 152 5.33 7.61 2.94
N SER A 153 5.56 7.01 1.78
CA SER A 153 4.59 6.24 0.99
C SER A 153 4.23 4.86 1.57
N LEU A 154 3.92 4.80 2.86
CA LEU A 154 3.45 3.61 3.58
C LEU A 154 1.92 3.50 3.65
N HIS A 155 1.20 4.36 2.94
CA HIS A 155 -0.25 4.50 3.06
C HIS A 155 -1.04 3.30 2.54
N TRP A 156 -0.44 2.45 1.70
CA TRP A 156 -1.07 1.22 1.22
C TRP A 156 -0.98 0.07 2.23
N LEU A 157 0.02 0.11 3.12
CA LEU A 157 0.30 -0.97 4.08
C LEU A 157 -0.89 -1.32 5.00
N PRO A 158 -1.62 -0.36 5.62
CA PRO A 158 -2.76 -0.72 6.46
C PRO A 158 -3.88 -1.40 5.66
N PHE A 159 -4.15 -0.95 4.43
CA PHE A 159 -5.14 -1.57 3.54
C PHE A 159 -4.70 -2.98 3.14
N MET A 160 -3.43 -3.15 2.76
CA MET A 160 -2.83 -4.46 2.49
C MET A 160 -3.07 -5.43 3.66
N LEU A 161 -2.83 -5.01 4.91
CA LEU A 161 -3.07 -5.84 6.08
C LEU A 161 -4.56 -6.13 6.35
N ILE A 162 -5.46 -5.17 6.12
CA ILE A 162 -6.91 -5.40 6.22
C ILE A 162 -7.36 -6.52 5.27
N PHE A 163 -6.86 -6.51 4.03
CA PHE A 163 -7.23 -7.48 3.02
C PHE A 163 -6.50 -8.82 3.19
N LEU A 164 -5.26 -8.82 3.70
CA LEU A 164 -4.57 -10.03 4.16
C LEU A 164 -5.37 -10.71 5.28
N ASP A 165 -5.75 -9.96 6.32
CA ASP A 165 -6.59 -10.49 7.40
C ASP A 165 -7.91 -11.04 6.87
N SER A 166 -8.53 -10.35 5.92
CA SER A 166 -9.78 -10.79 5.30
C SER A 166 -9.62 -12.05 4.44
N ALA A 167 -8.49 -12.23 3.76
CA ALA A 167 -8.21 -13.43 2.99
C ALA A 167 -7.97 -14.65 3.90
N LEU A 168 -7.30 -14.43 5.04
CA LEU A 168 -7.00 -15.48 6.03
C LEU A 168 -8.22 -15.87 6.87
N LYS A 169 -8.96 -14.89 7.41
CA LYS A 169 -10.05 -15.11 8.38
C LYS A 169 -11.45 -15.06 7.78
N GLY A 170 -11.60 -14.56 6.56
CA GLY A 170 -12.89 -14.31 5.91
C GLY A 170 -13.29 -12.82 5.90
N PRO A 171 -14.35 -12.47 5.13
CA PRO A 171 -14.74 -11.08 4.92
C PRO A 171 -15.18 -10.36 6.21
N TRP A 172 -15.11 -9.03 6.17
CA TRP A 172 -15.44 -8.16 7.30
C TRP A 172 -16.92 -8.31 7.67
N GLY A 173 -17.21 -8.97 8.81
CA GLY A 173 -18.59 -9.11 9.31
C GLY A 173 -18.99 -10.56 9.58
N ASP A 174 -18.34 -11.53 8.93
CA ASP A 174 -18.66 -12.96 9.06
C ASP A 174 -17.91 -13.60 10.23
N HIS A 175 -18.08 -13.05 11.44
CA HIS A 175 -17.73 -13.79 12.67
C HIS A 175 -18.83 -14.76 13.08
N LYS A 176 -19.86 -14.96 12.25
CA LYS A 176 -20.85 -16.01 12.38
C LYS A 176 -20.66 -17.00 11.22
N GLY A 177 -20.08 -18.16 11.54
CA GLY A 177 -19.93 -19.27 10.60
C GLY A 177 -18.54 -19.34 9.97
N SER A 178 -17.52 -19.76 10.71
CA SER A 178 -16.39 -20.39 10.03
C SER A 178 -16.91 -21.62 9.26
N PRO A 179 -16.17 -22.14 8.25
CA PRO A 179 -16.41 -23.46 7.67
C PRO A 179 -16.13 -24.51 8.76
N ARG A 180 -17.00 -24.59 9.76
CA ARG A 180 -16.79 -25.25 11.05
C ARG A 180 -17.21 -26.70 11.03
N GLN A 181 -17.76 -27.21 9.92
CA GLN A 181 -18.49 -28.48 9.94
C GLN A 181 -18.04 -29.54 8.93
N ASN A 182 -17.26 -29.24 7.88
CA ASN A 182 -16.97 -30.25 6.84
C ASN A 182 -15.52 -30.75 6.76
N ALA A 183 -14.56 -30.15 7.46
CA ALA A 183 -13.14 -30.51 7.31
C ALA A 183 -12.62 -31.56 8.31
N ALA A 184 -13.44 -32.02 9.24
CA ALA A 184 -12.99 -32.88 10.34
C ALA A 184 -12.87 -34.39 10.00
N SER A 185 -12.98 -34.79 8.74
CA SER A 185 -13.06 -36.22 8.38
C SER A 185 -12.05 -36.74 7.34
N ARG A 186 -11.05 -35.97 6.90
CA ARG A 186 -10.16 -36.41 5.81
C ARG A 186 -8.71 -36.48 6.25
N GLY A 187 -8.22 -37.72 6.33
CA GLY A 187 -6.82 -38.07 6.60
C GLY A 187 -5.92 -37.76 5.41
N GLY A 188 -4.74 -37.23 5.70
CA GLY A 188 -3.90 -36.55 4.72
C GLY A 188 -3.13 -37.43 3.75
N ARG A 189 -2.94 -36.89 2.53
CA ARG A 189 -1.93 -37.25 1.51
C ARG A 189 -1.69 -36.05 0.58
N LEU A 190 -0.49 -35.90 0.03
CA LEU A 190 -0.07 -34.90 -1.00
C LEU A 190 -1.11 -34.48 -2.08
N PRO A 191 -2.00 -35.35 -2.62
CA PRO A 191 -3.15 -34.95 -3.44
C PRO A 191 -4.09 -33.90 -2.81
N GLU A 192 -4.05 -33.73 -1.50
CA GLU A 192 -4.80 -32.71 -0.76
C GLU A 192 -4.27 -31.30 -1.04
N LEU A 193 -2.95 -31.09 -1.18
CA LEU A 193 -2.41 -29.77 -1.52
C LEU A 193 -2.85 -29.30 -2.91
N VAL A 194 -2.85 -30.21 -3.90
CA VAL A 194 -3.27 -29.89 -5.27
C VAL A 194 -4.77 -29.58 -5.32
N SER A 195 -5.60 -30.34 -4.60
CA SER A 195 -7.04 -30.05 -4.50
C SER A 195 -7.32 -28.76 -3.73
N LEU A 196 -6.56 -28.46 -2.67
CA LEU A 196 -6.67 -27.18 -1.96
C LEU A 196 -6.24 -25.99 -2.79
N LEU A 197 -5.19 -26.14 -3.61
CA LEU A 197 -4.77 -25.10 -4.56
C LEU A 197 -5.78 -24.93 -5.70
N ALA A 198 -6.42 -26.02 -6.15
CA ALA A 198 -7.50 -25.97 -7.13
C ALA A 198 -8.75 -25.28 -6.57
N GLU A 199 -9.12 -25.56 -5.32
CA GLU A 199 -10.23 -24.89 -4.62
C GLU A 199 -9.92 -23.43 -4.27
N ALA A 200 -8.64 -23.07 -4.12
CA ALA A 200 -8.20 -21.68 -3.96
C ALA A 200 -8.33 -20.85 -5.24
N TRP A 201 -8.63 -21.50 -6.38
CA TRP A 201 -8.92 -20.86 -7.65
C TRP A 201 -10.42 -20.93 -7.98
N PRO A 202 -11.10 -19.81 -8.32
CA PRO A 202 -10.55 -18.46 -8.49
C PRO A 202 -10.28 -17.75 -7.14
N PRO A 203 -9.30 -16.82 -7.10
CA PRO A 203 -8.96 -16.09 -5.89
C PRO A 203 -10.13 -15.27 -5.36
N SER A 204 -10.34 -15.33 -4.04
CA SER A 204 -11.38 -14.54 -3.38
C SER A 204 -11.16 -13.03 -3.57
N ARG A 205 -12.24 -12.24 -3.56
CA ARG A 205 -12.14 -10.77 -3.67
C ARG A 205 -11.14 -10.16 -2.68
N PRO A 206 -11.09 -10.54 -1.39
CA PRO A 206 -10.09 -10.01 -0.47
C PRO A 206 -8.64 -10.37 -0.85
N ALA A 207 -8.41 -11.55 -1.40
CA ALA A 207 -7.09 -11.96 -1.89
C ALA A 207 -6.63 -11.08 -3.07
N LEU A 208 -7.54 -10.74 -3.99
CA LEU A 208 -7.25 -9.82 -5.09
C LEU A 208 -6.95 -8.39 -4.60
N HIS A 209 -7.69 -7.89 -3.61
CA HIS A 209 -7.40 -6.58 -3.01
C HIS A 209 -6.05 -6.62 -2.26
N PHE A 210 -5.74 -7.72 -1.57
CA PHE A 210 -4.42 -7.89 -0.95
C PHE A 210 -3.31 -7.81 -1.98
N ALA A 211 -3.42 -8.51 -3.12
CA ALA A 211 -2.46 -8.41 -4.23
C ALA A 211 -2.35 -6.98 -4.75
N LEU A 212 -3.48 -6.30 -4.99
CA LEU A 212 -3.50 -4.92 -5.46
C LEU A 212 -2.75 -3.97 -4.52
N TYR A 213 -3.08 -3.98 -3.22
CA TYR A 213 -2.41 -3.09 -2.26
C TYR A 213 -0.95 -3.47 -2.01
N LEU A 214 -0.59 -4.74 -2.15
CA LEU A 214 0.81 -5.16 -2.14
C LEU A 214 1.57 -4.60 -3.35
N VAL A 215 1.01 -4.69 -4.56
CA VAL A 215 1.60 -4.08 -5.76
C VAL A 215 1.74 -2.58 -5.59
N LEU A 216 0.69 -1.90 -5.12
CA LEU A 216 0.74 -0.46 -4.88
C LEU A 216 1.81 -0.10 -3.84
N GLN A 217 1.94 -0.87 -2.75
CA GLN A 217 2.97 -0.64 -1.76
C GLN A 217 4.38 -0.83 -2.35
N CYS A 218 4.61 -1.90 -3.12
CA CYS A 218 5.91 -2.17 -3.73
C CYS A 218 6.30 -1.11 -4.76
N LEU A 219 5.36 -0.66 -5.59
CA LEU A 219 5.60 0.35 -6.61
C LEU A 219 5.66 1.77 -6.05
N SER A 220 5.30 1.98 -4.78
CA SER A 220 5.46 3.28 -4.10
C SER A 220 6.89 3.52 -3.62
N SER A 221 7.57 2.45 -3.21
CA SER A 221 8.99 2.43 -2.86
C SER A 221 9.43 0.98 -2.71
N PHE A 222 10.48 0.59 -3.43
CA PHE A 222 11.02 -0.77 -3.33
C PHE A 222 11.68 -1.02 -1.98
N TYR A 223 12.28 0.03 -1.38
CA TYR A 223 12.78 -0.04 -0.01
C TYR A 223 11.69 -0.51 0.98
N TYR A 224 10.48 0.05 0.90
CA TYR A 224 9.37 -0.35 1.76
C TYR A 224 8.64 -1.62 1.34
N ALA A 225 8.90 -2.15 0.14
CA ALA A 225 8.42 -3.49 -0.22
C ALA A 225 8.98 -4.55 0.75
N ILE A 226 10.25 -4.42 1.14
CA ILE A 226 10.90 -5.32 2.09
C ILE A 226 10.22 -5.23 3.47
N PHE A 227 9.97 -4.01 3.96
CA PHE A 227 9.27 -3.81 5.23
C PHE A 227 7.81 -4.29 5.16
N ALA A 228 7.13 -4.10 4.04
CA ALA A 228 5.77 -4.61 3.84
C ALA A 228 5.73 -6.14 3.89
N ALA A 229 6.70 -6.81 3.25
CA ALA A 229 6.86 -8.26 3.32
C ALA A 229 7.15 -8.74 4.75
N LEU A 230 8.03 -8.05 5.49
CA LEU A 230 8.32 -8.35 6.89
C LEU A 230 7.07 -8.24 7.76
N VAL A 231 6.32 -7.14 7.65
CA VAL A 231 5.10 -6.92 8.43
C VAL A 231 4.02 -7.95 8.07
N ALA A 232 3.85 -8.27 6.79
CA ALA A 232 2.94 -9.34 6.35
C ALA A 232 3.37 -10.72 6.90
N GLY A 233 4.67 -11.01 6.88
CA GLY A 233 5.24 -12.24 7.44
C GLY A 233 5.00 -12.37 8.94
N LEU A 234 5.25 -11.30 9.70
CA LEU A 234 4.96 -11.25 11.14
C LEU A 234 3.47 -11.40 11.43
N TYR A 235 2.61 -10.80 10.59
CA TYR A 235 1.16 -10.95 10.71
C TYR A 235 0.73 -12.41 10.49
N ILE A 236 1.24 -13.05 9.44
CA ILE A 236 0.98 -14.46 9.14
C ILE A 236 1.49 -15.34 10.29
N LEU A 237 2.70 -15.09 10.79
CA LEU A 237 3.25 -15.83 11.93
C LEU A 237 2.35 -15.72 13.16
N CYS A 238 1.92 -14.51 13.51
CA CYS A 238 0.98 -14.28 14.62
C CYS A 238 -0.36 -15.02 14.40
N PHE A 239 -0.87 -15.01 13.16
CA PHE A 239 -2.07 -15.77 12.79
C PHE A 239 -1.87 -17.28 12.99
N LEU A 240 -0.72 -17.83 12.60
CA LEU A 240 -0.40 -19.25 12.77
C LEU A 240 -0.28 -19.65 14.25
N LEU A 241 0.33 -18.80 15.08
CA LEU A 241 0.50 -19.04 16.51
C LEU A 241 -0.83 -18.96 17.28
N THR A 242 -1.81 -18.22 16.77
CA THR A 242 -3.11 -18.00 17.45
C THR A 242 -4.26 -18.85 16.89
N SER A 243 -4.04 -19.52 15.75
CA SER A 243 -5.07 -20.31 15.05
C SER A 243 -4.85 -21.82 15.20
N ARG A 244 -5.93 -22.61 15.13
CA ARG A 244 -5.82 -24.08 15.12
C ARG A 244 -5.15 -24.56 13.81
N ALA A 245 -4.27 -25.56 13.90
CA ALA A 245 -3.44 -26.04 12.79
C ALA A 245 -4.22 -26.36 11.50
N ALA A 246 -5.39 -27.00 11.58
CA ALA A 246 -6.21 -27.35 10.42
C ALA A 246 -6.80 -26.13 9.68
N THR A 247 -7.21 -25.09 10.42
CA THR A 247 -7.68 -23.82 9.82
C THR A 247 -6.56 -23.00 9.20
N SER A 248 -5.34 -23.15 9.71
CA SER A 248 -4.16 -22.42 9.23
C SER A 248 -3.74 -22.84 7.82
N LEU A 249 -3.73 -24.15 7.53
CA LEU A 249 -3.30 -24.66 6.22
C LEU A 249 -4.24 -24.22 5.07
N LEU A 250 -5.55 -24.29 5.30
CA LEU A 250 -6.56 -23.84 4.32
C LEU A 250 -6.49 -22.34 4.06
N ALA A 251 -6.25 -21.54 5.11
CA ALA A 251 -6.10 -20.09 4.98
C ALA A 251 -4.82 -19.73 4.19
N LEU A 252 -3.71 -20.42 4.46
CA LEU A 252 -2.44 -20.21 3.77
C LEU A 252 -2.51 -20.61 2.29
N ALA A 253 -3.27 -21.64 1.93
CA ALA A 253 -3.44 -22.08 0.53
C ALA A 253 -4.01 -20.98 -0.39
N ARG A 254 -4.59 -19.90 0.17
CA ARG A 254 -5.15 -18.76 -0.57
C ARG A 254 -4.13 -17.67 -0.92
N LEU A 255 -2.91 -17.73 -0.38
CA LEU A 255 -1.88 -16.70 -0.57
C LEU A 255 -0.97 -16.88 -1.80
N PRO A 256 -0.66 -18.10 -2.31
CA PRO A 256 0.26 -18.24 -3.44
C PRO A 256 -0.17 -17.49 -4.69
N VAL A 257 -1.46 -17.56 -5.06
CA VAL A 257 -2.01 -16.87 -6.24
C VAL A 257 -1.88 -15.34 -6.15
N PRO A 258 -2.38 -14.65 -5.11
CA PRO A 258 -2.25 -13.19 -5.03
C PRO A 258 -0.79 -12.73 -4.90
N LEU A 259 0.08 -13.52 -4.25
CA LEU A 259 1.51 -13.22 -4.20
C LEU A 259 2.17 -13.36 -5.57
N ALA A 260 1.84 -14.40 -6.34
CA ALA A 260 2.35 -14.58 -7.70
C ALA A 260 1.89 -13.45 -8.63
N LEU A 261 0.62 -13.03 -8.55
CA LEU A 261 0.09 -11.89 -9.28
C LEU A 261 0.83 -10.59 -8.93
N ALA A 262 1.07 -10.36 -7.63
CA ALA A 262 1.79 -9.18 -7.18
C ALA A 262 3.23 -9.18 -7.71
N SER A 263 3.94 -10.31 -7.58
CA SER A 263 5.29 -10.47 -8.11
C SER A 263 5.36 -10.24 -9.62
N LEU A 264 4.45 -10.82 -10.40
CA LEU A 264 4.40 -10.62 -11.85
C LEU A 264 4.19 -9.15 -12.23
N ALA A 265 3.39 -8.41 -11.46
CA ALA A 265 3.15 -6.98 -11.69
C ALA A 265 4.35 -6.10 -11.28
N THR A 266 5.13 -6.48 -10.27
CA THR A 266 6.25 -5.66 -9.75
C THR A 266 7.60 -6.00 -10.38
N LEU A 267 7.79 -7.25 -10.84
CA LEU A 267 9.07 -7.74 -11.39
C LEU A 267 9.63 -6.90 -12.56
N PRO A 268 8.82 -6.44 -13.53
CA PRO A 268 9.34 -5.60 -14.62
C PRO A 268 9.98 -4.30 -14.13
N PHE A 269 9.46 -3.75 -13.02
CA PHE A 269 9.96 -2.53 -12.41
C PHE A 269 11.13 -2.77 -11.45
N ALA A 270 11.26 -3.98 -10.89
CA ALA A 270 12.40 -4.34 -10.03
C ALA A 270 13.66 -4.69 -10.84
N ARG A 271 13.50 -5.26 -12.04
CA ARG A 271 14.60 -5.78 -12.86
C ARG A 271 15.71 -4.76 -13.16
N PRO A 272 15.44 -3.46 -13.42
CA PRO A 272 16.50 -2.50 -13.72
C PRO A 272 17.45 -2.16 -12.57
N TYR A 273 17.10 -2.53 -11.34
CA TYR A 273 17.92 -2.31 -10.14
C TYR A 273 18.97 -3.39 -9.88
N PHE A 274 18.95 -4.49 -10.65
CA PHE A 274 19.86 -5.64 -10.52
C PHE A 274 20.56 -5.95 -11.86
#